data_AF-A0A416T3W5-F1
#
_entry.id   AF-A0A416T3W5-F1
#
_cell.length_a   1.000
_cell.length_b   1.000
_cell.length_c   1.000
_cell.angle_alpha   90.00
_cell.angle_beta   90.00
_cell.angle_gamma   90.00
#
_symmetry.space_group_name_H-M   'P 1'
#
loop_
_entity.id
_entity.type
_entity.pdbx_description
1 polymer ?
#
loop_
_entity_poly.entity_id
_entity_poly.type
_entity_poly.pdbx_seq_one_letter_code
_entity_poly.pdbx_strand_id
1 'polypeptide(L)'
;MKKNLYLMIILLLVSCTGCQQDATTTGTDTTDMPPEAFMRISGTDLITPKGQKFFIKGTNLGNWLNPEGYMFGFSKTNSPGRINQMLCEMVGPDFTAEFWKSFKDNYITRDDVQFIAGTGANTIRLPFHYKLFTDEDYMGLTANQDGFARIDSVVNWCRETGLYLILDMHDAPGGQTGDNIDDSYGYPWLFESEASQQQFCNIWKKIATYYKNEPVILGYELANEPIAPYFSNMEELNAKLEPLYKRAVSAIREADTNHIILLGGAQWNGNFRPFTDSTFDDKIMYTCHRYGGEATKAAIQEIIDFRDRVNLPMYMGEIGHNTAAWQNAFCHVMQENNIGWTFWPYKKIDDSSFAGIKAPKNWDRIIAFSEAPRSTYQEIRETRPNQEEAKAALMEFIENSRLQNCIIQNEYIRSLSLKAQ
;
A
#
# COMPACT_ATOMS: atom_id res chain seq x y z
N MET A 1 60.31 48.60 37.49
CA MET A 1 60.44 49.45 36.28
C MET A 1 59.04 49.67 35.71
N LYS A 2 58.69 50.95 35.50
CA LYS A 2 57.42 51.44 34.94
C LYS A 2 57.19 50.91 33.51
N LYS A 3 55.94 50.64 33.14
CA LYS A 3 55.25 51.36 32.05
C LYS A 3 53.76 50.95 31.96
N ASN A 4 52.91 51.97 32.07
CA ASN A 4 51.49 51.95 31.72
C ASN A 4 51.33 51.83 30.20
N LEU A 5 50.26 51.16 29.74
CA LEU A 5 49.49 51.65 28.60
C LEU A 5 48.05 51.15 28.68
N TYR A 6 47.12 52.11 28.67
CA TYR A 6 45.68 51.91 28.54
C TYR A 6 45.34 51.30 27.18
N LEU A 7 44.42 50.34 27.14
CA LEU A 7 43.61 50.13 25.95
C LEU A 7 42.15 49.89 26.34
N MET A 8 41.33 50.82 25.89
CA MET A 8 39.89 50.93 25.99
C MET A 8 39.26 49.87 25.08
N ILE A 9 38.56 48.88 25.65
CA ILE A 9 37.77 47.91 24.87
C ILE A 9 36.33 48.39 24.85
N ILE A 10 35.90 48.79 23.66
CA ILE A 10 34.52 49.15 23.31
C ILE A 10 33.67 47.88 23.36
N LEU A 11 32.59 47.90 24.17
CA LEU A 11 31.51 46.92 24.10
C LEU A 11 30.81 47.07 22.74
N LEU A 12 30.98 46.08 21.86
CA LEU A 12 30.13 45.87 20.69
C LEU A 12 29.16 44.72 21.02
N LEU A 13 27.95 45.10 21.42
CA LEU A 13 26.78 44.22 21.45
C LEU A 13 26.42 43.88 20.00
N VAL A 14 26.91 42.74 19.52
CA VAL A 14 26.41 42.14 18.28
C VAL A 14 25.14 41.40 18.63
N SER A 15 24.00 42.03 18.33
CA SER A 15 22.71 41.38 18.26
C SER A 15 22.73 40.39 17.09
N CYS A 16 23.00 39.12 17.37
CA CYS A 16 22.67 38.05 16.43
C CYS A 16 21.14 37.95 16.38
N THR A 17 20.54 38.61 15.40
CA THR A 17 19.20 38.28 14.89
C THR A 17 19.28 36.87 14.33
N GLY A 18 18.99 35.88 15.17
CA GLY A 18 18.66 34.55 14.70
C GLY A 18 17.39 34.66 13.87
N CYS A 19 17.50 34.46 12.56
CA CYS A 19 16.37 34.11 11.73
C CYS A 19 15.77 32.82 12.31
N GLN A 20 14.71 32.96 13.10
CA GLN A 20 13.72 31.91 13.23
C GLN A 20 13.22 31.66 11.81
N GLN A 21 13.64 30.53 11.23
CA GLN A 21 12.85 29.93 10.17
C GLN A 21 11.52 29.58 10.82
N ASP A 22 10.51 30.36 10.44
CA ASP A 22 9.11 30.00 10.68
C ASP A 22 8.92 28.58 10.16
N ALA A 23 8.88 27.64 11.09
CA ALA A 23 8.18 26.39 10.85
C ALA A 23 6.72 26.80 10.65
N THR A 24 6.31 26.94 9.40
CA THR A 24 4.91 26.88 9.00
C THR A 24 4.40 25.50 9.38
N THR A 25 4.05 25.36 10.67
CA THR A 25 2.99 24.46 11.09
C THR A 25 1.78 24.87 10.27
N THR A 26 1.47 24.08 9.24
CA THR A 26 0.16 24.10 8.60
C THR A 26 -0.85 23.92 9.71
N GLY A 27 -1.53 25.00 10.07
CA GLY A 27 -2.68 24.94 10.94
C GLY A 27 -3.63 23.89 10.34
N THR A 28 -3.84 22.81 11.06
CA THR A 28 -4.96 21.90 10.78
C THR A 28 -6.20 22.75 10.85
N ASP A 29 -6.74 23.11 9.69
CA ASP A 29 -8.02 23.79 9.61
C ASP A 29 -9.03 22.82 10.23
N THR A 30 -9.43 23.09 11.47
CA THR A 30 -10.24 22.17 12.29
C THR A 30 -11.71 22.17 11.88
N THR A 31 -12.06 22.89 10.82
CA THR A 31 -13.41 22.89 10.26
C THR A 31 -13.59 21.64 9.41
N ASP A 32 -14.59 20.83 9.76
CA ASP A 32 -14.92 19.66 8.97
C ASP A 32 -15.24 20.05 7.52
N MET A 33 -14.61 19.36 6.58
CA MET A 33 -14.86 19.58 5.16
C MET A 33 -16.28 19.13 4.82
N PRO A 34 -17.00 19.88 3.98
CA PRO A 34 -18.38 19.54 3.70
C PRO A 34 -18.45 18.28 2.80
N PRO A 35 -19.48 17.44 2.90
CA PRO A 35 -19.56 16.15 2.20
C PRO A 35 -19.39 16.24 0.67
N GLU A 36 -19.80 17.36 0.06
CA GLU A 36 -19.63 17.62 -1.38
C GLU A 36 -18.16 17.76 -1.83
N ALA A 37 -17.22 17.94 -0.91
CA ALA A 37 -15.79 17.97 -1.21
C ALA A 37 -15.21 16.58 -1.50
N PHE A 38 -15.94 15.50 -1.19
CA PHE A 38 -15.49 14.12 -1.31
C PHE A 38 -16.08 13.41 -2.54
N MET A 39 -15.50 12.26 -2.88
CA MET A 39 -16.08 11.33 -3.86
C MET A 39 -17.43 10.82 -3.33
N ARG A 40 -18.46 10.80 -4.19
CA ARG A 40 -19.80 10.33 -3.85
C ARG A 40 -20.19 9.12 -4.66
N ILE A 41 -21.15 8.36 -4.13
CA ILE A 41 -21.72 7.19 -4.80
C ILE A 41 -23.10 7.54 -5.36
N SER A 42 -23.38 7.10 -6.58
CA SER A 42 -24.69 7.19 -7.22
C SER A 42 -25.00 5.89 -7.94
N GLY A 43 -25.67 4.96 -7.27
CA GLY A 43 -25.83 3.59 -7.76
C GLY A 43 -24.47 2.94 -7.96
N THR A 44 -24.20 2.47 -9.17
CA THR A 44 -22.91 1.84 -9.51
C THR A 44 -21.81 2.83 -9.88
N ASP A 45 -22.09 4.14 -9.87
CA ASP A 45 -21.16 5.18 -10.29
C ASP A 45 -20.46 5.86 -9.12
N LEU A 46 -19.18 6.17 -9.33
CA LEU A 46 -18.44 7.15 -8.55
C LEU A 46 -18.63 8.53 -9.16
N ILE A 47 -18.87 9.55 -8.33
CA ILE A 47 -19.13 10.92 -8.74
C ILE A 47 -18.14 11.84 -8.02
N THR A 48 -17.33 12.55 -8.80
CA THR A 48 -16.39 13.55 -8.27
C THR A 48 -17.13 14.70 -7.56
N PRO A 49 -16.42 15.52 -6.76
CA PRO A 49 -16.96 16.76 -6.18
C PRO A 49 -17.59 17.70 -7.22
N LYS A 50 -17.11 17.66 -8.47
CA LYS A 50 -17.63 18.46 -9.59
C LYS A 50 -18.86 17.87 -10.27
N GLY A 51 -19.43 16.78 -9.74
CA GLY A 51 -20.61 16.12 -10.29
C GLY A 51 -20.33 15.29 -11.55
N GLN A 52 -19.07 15.02 -11.87
CA GLN A 52 -18.68 14.21 -13.02
C GLN A 52 -18.49 12.75 -12.62
N LYS A 53 -18.94 11.83 -13.48
CA LYS A 53 -18.65 10.40 -13.33
C LYS A 53 -17.15 10.17 -13.33
N PHE A 54 -16.67 9.44 -12.33
CA PHE A 54 -15.28 9.08 -12.13
C PHE A 54 -15.09 7.60 -12.44
N PHE A 55 -13.97 7.28 -13.08
CA PHE A 55 -13.61 5.92 -13.41
C PHE A 55 -12.16 5.70 -13.02
N ILE A 56 -11.92 4.82 -12.06
CA ILE A 56 -10.58 4.57 -11.51
C ILE A 56 -9.70 3.97 -12.60
N LYS A 57 -8.53 4.57 -12.84
CA LYS A 57 -7.47 4.09 -13.74
C LYS A 57 -6.13 4.36 -13.10
N GLY A 58 -5.45 3.31 -12.66
CA GLY A 58 -4.23 3.52 -11.90
C GLY A 58 -3.37 2.30 -11.70
N THR A 59 -2.58 2.36 -10.64
CA THR A 59 -1.66 1.30 -10.21
C THR A 59 -1.57 1.24 -8.69
N ASN A 60 -0.90 0.20 -8.21
CA ASN A 60 -0.68 -0.08 -6.81
C ASN A 60 0.77 0.22 -6.42
N LEU A 61 0.98 0.94 -5.31
CA LEU A 61 2.30 1.12 -4.69
C LEU A 61 2.71 -0.12 -3.88
N GLY A 62 2.60 -1.29 -4.50
CA GLY A 62 3.03 -2.56 -3.94
C GLY A 62 4.53 -2.59 -3.67
N ASN A 63 4.95 -3.58 -2.88
CA ASN A 63 6.30 -3.76 -2.35
C ASN A 63 6.80 -2.74 -1.33
N TRP A 64 6.11 -1.61 -1.11
CA TRP A 64 6.67 -0.48 -0.38
C TRP A 64 6.37 -0.54 1.12
N LEU A 65 5.10 -0.31 1.49
CA LEU A 65 4.62 -0.34 2.88
C LEU A 65 4.03 -1.70 3.27
N ASN A 66 4.06 -2.65 2.34
CA ASN A 66 3.85 -4.09 2.54
C ASN A 66 4.68 -4.86 1.48
N PRO A 67 5.94 -5.23 1.78
CA PRO A 67 6.81 -5.91 0.82
C PRO A 67 6.43 -7.37 0.58
N GLU A 68 6.50 -7.81 -0.68
CA GLU A 68 6.24 -9.20 -1.08
C GLU A 68 7.46 -9.83 -1.74
N GLY A 69 7.77 -11.07 -1.39
CA GLY A 69 9.03 -11.72 -1.75
C GLY A 69 9.28 -11.77 -3.25
N TYR A 70 8.27 -12.10 -4.05
CA TYR A 70 8.43 -12.26 -5.49
C TYR A 70 8.84 -10.94 -6.18
N MET A 71 8.51 -9.79 -5.60
CA MET A 71 8.93 -8.49 -6.14
C MET A 71 10.41 -8.19 -5.93
N PHE A 72 11.07 -8.94 -5.02
CA PHE A 72 12.52 -9.01 -4.87
C PHE A 72 13.14 -10.21 -5.62
N GLY A 73 12.32 -11.09 -6.20
CA GLY A 73 12.74 -12.35 -6.81
C GLY A 73 12.79 -13.54 -5.85
N PHE A 74 12.23 -13.42 -4.64
CA PHE A 74 12.17 -14.50 -3.64
C PHE A 74 10.91 -15.35 -3.82
N SER A 75 11.01 -16.65 -3.54
CA SER A 75 9.88 -17.58 -3.57
C SER A 75 9.44 -18.02 -2.17
N LYS A 76 10.37 -18.54 -1.36
CA LYS A 76 10.06 -19.02 0.01
C LYS A 76 9.97 -17.91 1.04
N THR A 77 10.71 -16.84 0.84
CA THR A 77 10.73 -15.67 1.73
C THR A 77 9.74 -14.64 1.19
N ASN A 78 8.46 -14.91 1.40
CA ASN A 78 7.38 -14.30 0.64
C ASN A 78 6.60 -13.18 1.35
N SER A 79 6.50 -13.20 2.69
CA SER A 79 5.81 -12.16 3.48
C SER A 79 6.77 -11.11 4.08
N PRO A 80 6.27 -9.92 4.49
CA PRO A 80 7.10 -8.86 5.09
C PRO A 80 7.98 -9.33 6.25
N GLY A 81 7.43 -10.07 7.19
CA GLY A 81 8.10 -10.60 8.38
C GLY A 81 9.14 -11.66 8.03
N ARG A 82 8.86 -12.54 7.05
CA ARG A 82 9.85 -13.52 6.56
C ARG A 82 11.02 -12.81 5.88
N ILE A 83 10.76 -11.78 5.09
CA ILE A 83 11.80 -10.97 4.44
C ILE A 83 12.65 -10.29 5.52
N ASN A 84 12.02 -9.62 6.49
CA ASN A 84 12.73 -8.97 7.59
C ASN A 84 13.61 -9.96 8.38
N GLN A 85 13.06 -11.12 8.74
CA GLN A 85 13.82 -12.16 9.43
C GLN A 85 15.04 -12.62 8.61
N MET A 86 14.84 -12.92 7.33
CA MET A 86 15.89 -13.33 6.42
C MET A 86 17.01 -12.28 6.34
N LEU A 87 16.66 -11.00 6.20
CA LEU A 87 17.65 -9.91 6.18
C LEU A 87 18.42 -9.82 7.51
N CYS A 88 17.74 -9.90 8.66
CA CYS A 88 18.39 -9.94 9.97
C CYS A 88 19.37 -11.12 10.12
N GLU A 89 19.00 -12.30 9.63
CA GLU A 89 19.87 -13.49 9.63
C GLU A 89 21.10 -13.33 8.71
N MET A 90 20.97 -12.56 7.63
CA MET A 90 22.00 -12.31 6.62
C MET A 90 23.00 -11.23 7.05
N VAL A 91 22.51 -10.04 7.40
CA VAL A 91 23.32 -8.81 7.56
C VAL A 91 23.23 -8.18 8.95
N GLY A 92 22.43 -8.76 9.85
CA GLY A 92 22.25 -8.30 11.22
C GLY A 92 21.13 -7.27 11.37
N PRO A 93 20.55 -7.13 12.58
CA PRO A 93 19.35 -6.32 12.81
C PRO A 93 19.57 -4.82 12.58
N ASP A 94 20.73 -4.27 12.98
CA ASP A 94 21.01 -2.84 12.86
C ASP A 94 21.06 -2.40 11.39
N PHE A 95 21.78 -3.17 10.55
CA PHE A 95 21.84 -2.89 9.12
C PHE A 95 20.48 -3.11 8.45
N THR A 96 19.73 -4.14 8.85
CA THR A 96 18.37 -4.37 8.31
C THR A 96 17.44 -3.20 8.61
N ALA A 97 17.51 -2.62 9.81
CA ALA A 97 16.75 -1.43 10.17
C ALA A 97 17.13 -0.22 9.31
N GLU A 98 18.42 0.01 9.10
CA GLU A 98 18.92 1.08 8.20
C GLU A 98 18.50 0.86 6.74
N PHE A 99 18.57 -0.39 6.25
CA PHE A 99 18.09 -0.79 4.93
C PHE A 99 16.61 -0.46 4.81
N TRP A 100 15.77 -0.87 5.75
CA TRP A 100 14.34 -0.63 5.65
C TRP A 100 13.95 0.83 5.74
N LYS A 101 14.63 1.61 6.59
CA LYS A 101 14.45 3.06 6.59
C LYS A 101 14.78 3.63 5.21
N SER A 102 15.96 3.29 4.68
CA SER A 102 16.43 3.80 3.39
C SER A 102 15.55 3.33 2.23
N PHE A 103 15.10 2.08 2.23
CA PHE A 103 14.15 1.52 1.28
C PHE A 103 12.86 2.31 1.32
N LYS A 104 12.25 2.49 2.49
CA LYS A 104 10.99 3.20 2.58
C LYS A 104 11.12 4.70 2.23
N ASP A 105 12.29 5.31 2.39
CA ASP A 105 12.56 6.72 2.05
C ASP A 105 12.85 6.94 0.54
N ASN A 106 13.18 5.88 -0.21
CA ASN A 106 13.65 6.00 -1.61
C ASN A 106 12.86 5.16 -2.61
N TYR A 107 12.11 4.15 -2.15
CA TYR A 107 11.38 3.26 -3.04
C TYR A 107 10.21 3.98 -3.69
N ILE A 108 9.40 4.75 -2.95
CA ILE A 108 8.41 5.66 -3.55
C ILE A 108 8.74 7.09 -3.13
N THR A 109 8.81 7.97 -4.11
CA THR A 109 9.10 9.38 -3.93
C THR A 109 8.06 10.25 -4.65
N ARG A 110 8.17 11.56 -4.49
CA ARG A 110 7.36 12.53 -5.25
C ARG A 110 7.46 12.33 -6.76
N ASP A 111 8.65 12.00 -7.26
CA ASP A 111 8.89 11.84 -8.70
C ASP A 111 8.15 10.61 -9.25
N ASP A 112 8.02 9.54 -8.46
CA ASP A 112 7.20 8.37 -8.80
C ASP A 112 5.72 8.75 -8.98
N VAL A 113 5.16 9.53 -8.05
CA VAL A 113 3.75 9.96 -8.11
C VAL A 113 3.50 10.93 -9.27
N GLN A 114 4.45 11.83 -9.56
CA GLN A 114 4.40 12.69 -10.75
C GLN A 114 4.48 11.89 -12.05
N PHE A 115 5.34 10.87 -12.10
CA PHE A 115 5.45 9.98 -13.24
C PHE A 115 4.15 9.22 -13.48
N ILE A 116 3.56 8.62 -12.43
CA ILE A 116 2.26 7.92 -12.52
C ILE A 116 1.19 8.85 -13.07
N ALA A 117 1.06 10.07 -12.54
CA ALA A 117 0.11 11.06 -13.05
C ALA A 117 0.37 11.44 -14.52
N GLY A 118 1.65 11.56 -14.91
CA GLY A 118 2.07 11.84 -16.28
C GLY A 118 1.62 10.78 -17.29
N THR A 119 1.36 9.55 -16.86
CA THR A 119 0.79 8.50 -17.72
C THR A 119 -0.72 8.70 -17.99
N GLY A 120 -1.37 9.65 -17.33
CA GLY A 120 -2.82 9.83 -17.37
C GLY A 120 -3.60 8.92 -16.43
N ALA A 121 -2.92 8.22 -15.51
CA ALA A 121 -3.55 7.61 -14.35
C ALA A 121 -4.23 8.71 -13.49
N ASN A 122 -5.31 8.34 -12.79
CA ASN A 122 -6.08 9.25 -11.93
C ASN A 122 -6.20 8.75 -10.49
N THR A 123 -5.68 7.57 -10.17
CA THR A 123 -5.77 6.98 -8.82
C THR A 123 -4.54 6.15 -8.51
N ILE A 124 -4.13 6.17 -7.25
CA ILE A 124 -3.15 5.26 -6.68
C ILE A 124 -3.85 4.46 -5.58
N ARG A 125 -3.64 3.14 -5.56
CA ARG A 125 -3.92 2.28 -4.39
C ARG A 125 -2.63 2.10 -3.60
N LEU A 126 -2.68 2.36 -2.30
CA LEU A 126 -1.54 2.28 -1.38
C LEU A 126 -1.76 1.14 -0.37
N PRO A 127 -1.22 -0.05 -0.68
CA PRO A 127 -1.09 -1.16 0.27
C PRO A 127 -0.23 -0.76 1.46
N PHE A 128 -0.69 -1.02 2.68
CA PHE A 128 0.07 -0.79 3.90
C PHE A 128 -0.14 -1.89 4.93
N HIS A 129 0.86 -2.11 5.78
CA HIS A 129 0.76 -3.02 6.91
C HIS A 129 0.25 -2.32 8.18
N TYR A 130 -0.67 -2.97 8.92
CA TYR A 130 -1.26 -2.41 10.14
C TYR A 130 -0.25 -1.94 11.21
N LYS A 131 0.93 -2.59 11.31
CA LYS A 131 1.95 -2.30 12.33
C LYS A 131 2.53 -0.89 12.19
N LEU A 132 2.38 -0.24 11.03
CA LEU A 132 2.74 1.17 10.84
C LEU A 132 1.99 2.13 11.77
N PHE A 133 0.89 1.69 12.37
CA PHE A 133 0.05 2.46 13.28
C PHE A 133 0.07 1.96 14.73
N THR A 134 0.94 1.00 15.04
CA THR A 134 1.09 0.38 16.37
C THR A 134 2.54 0.54 16.87
N ASP A 135 2.81 0.07 18.08
CA ASP A 135 4.16 0.05 18.67
C ASP A 135 4.88 -1.29 18.44
N GLU A 136 4.33 -2.16 17.57
CA GLU A 136 4.98 -3.41 17.18
C GLU A 136 6.17 -3.12 16.24
N ASP A 137 7.25 -3.89 16.36
CA ASP A 137 8.35 -3.78 15.42
C ASP A 137 7.89 -4.13 14.01
N TYR A 138 8.13 -3.20 13.09
CA TYR A 138 7.87 -3.41 11.68
C TYR A 138 9.01 -2.88 10.84
N MET A 139 9.72 -3.81 10.20
CA MET A 139 10.85 -3.50 9.31
C MET A 139 11.89 -2.61 10.01
N GLY A 140 12.26 -2.98 11.24
CA GLY A 140 13.31 -2.33 12.03
C GLY A 140 12.93 -0.98 12.63
N LEU A 141 11.65 -0.63 12.67
CA LEU A 141 11.15 0.54 13.38
C LEU A 141 10.42 0.10 14.65
N THR A 142 10.96 0.50 15.80
CA THR A 142 10.41 0.20 17.13
C THR A 142 9.77 1.42 17.81
N ALA A 143 9.85 2.62 17.21
CA ALA A 143 9.30 3.85 17.78
C ALA A 143 8.93 4.90 16.70
N ASN A 144 8.05 5.84 17.07
CA ASN A 144 7.61 7.02 16.30
C ASN A 144 6.62 6.81 15.12
N GLN A 145 5.99 5.63 14.99
CA GLN A 145 4.78 5.39 14.17
C GLN A 145 4.73 6.18 12.85
N ASP A 146 5.57 5.78 11.89
CA ASP A 146 5.79 6.46 10.62
C ASP A 146 4.63 6.30 9.60
N GLY A 147 3.58 5.56 9.94
CA GLY A 147 2.44 5.33 9.03
C GLY A 147 1.79 6.62 8.52
N PHE A 148 1.50 7.58 9.41
CA PHE A 148 0.88 8.85 9.03
C PHE A 148 1.81 9.71 8.18
N ALA A 149 3.07 9.91 8.59
CA ALA A 149 4.02 10.74 7.85
C ALA A 149 4.25 10.24 6.41
N ARG A 150 4.25 8.92 6.21
CA ARG A 150 4.36 8.29 4.89
C ARG A 150 3.14 8.55 4.03
N ILE A 151 1.96 8.29 4.57
CA ILE A 151 0.71 8.50 3.85
C ILE A 151 0.50 9.99 3.56
N ASP A 152 0.80 10.90 4.50
CA ASP A 152 0.76 12.35 4.30
C ASP A 152 1.63 12.80 3.13
N SER A 153 2.82 12.22 3.00
CA SER A 153 3.70 12.49 1.86
C SER A 153 3.01 12.13 0.54
N VAL A 154 2.40 10.94 0.46
CA VAL A 154 1.66 10.49 -0.73
C VAL A 154 0.43 11.34 -0.98
N VAL A 155 -0.33 11.68 0.05
CA VAL A 155 -1.49 12.59 -0.02
C VAL A 155 -1.08 13.93 -0.62
N ASN A 156 0.04 14.50 -0.16
CA ASN A 156 0.56 15.76 -0.69
C ASN A 156 0.96 15.63 -2.17
N TRP A 157 1.67 14.57 -2.54
CA TRP A 157 2.06 14.36 -3.93
C TRP A 157 0.85 14.09 -4.84
N CYS A 158 -0.14 13.35 -4.38
CA CYS A 158 -1.41 13.12 -5.08
C CYS A 158 -2.20 14.42 -5.27
N ARG A 159 -2.23 15.29 -4.24
CA ARG A 159 -2.87 16.61 -4.35
C ARG A 159 -2.23 17.48 -5.41
N GLU A 160 -0.90 17.48 -5.47
CA GLU A 160 -0.14 18.25 -6.46
C GLU A 160 -0.40 17.76 -7.90
N THR A 161 -0.66 16.48 -8.09
CA THR A 161 -0.84 15.87 -9.41
C THR A 161 -2.30 15.64 -9.82
N GLY A 162 -3.24 15.84 -8.89
CA GLY A 162 -4.66 15.57 -9.10
C GLY A 162 -5.03 14.08 -9.09
N LEU A 163 -4.14 13.22 -8.56
CA LEU A 163 -4.45 11.81 -8.30
C LEU A 163 -5.30 11.68 -7.04
N TYR A 164 -6.20 10.70 -7.04
CA TYR A 164 -6.85 10.22 -5.81
C TYR A 164 -6.06 9.08 -5.18
N LEU A 165 -6.22 8.89 -3.88
CA LEU A 165 -5.55 7.84 -3.10
C LEU A 165 -6.57 6.87 -2.48
N ILE A 166 -6.36 5.56 -2.64
CA ILE A 166 -7.06 4.52 -1.89
C ILE A 166 -6.09 3.98 -0.84
N LEU A 167 -6.51 3.96 0.42
CA LEU A 167 -5.73 3.37 1.51
C LEU A 167 -6.17 1.92 1.70
N ASP A 168 -5.25 0.97 1.53
CA ASP A 168 -5.52 -0.46 1.61
C ASP A 168 -4.75 -1.08 2.77
N MET A 169 -5.46 -1.58 3.79
CA MET A 169 -4.83 -2.38 4.83
C MET A 169 -4.55 -3.77 4.27
N HIS A 170 -3.37 -3.89 3.69
CA HIS A 170 -2.93 -5.07 2.97
C HIS A 170 -2.51 -6.22 3.88
N ASP A 171 -2.15 -5.89 5.12
CA ASP A 171 -1.84 -6.82 6.18
C ASP A 171 -2.54 -6.34 7.45
N ALA A 172 -3.48 -7.14 7.95
CA ALA A 172 -4.32 -6.85 9.10
C ALA A 172 -3.84 -7.59 10.37
N PRO A 173 -4.18 -7.11 11.58
CA PRO A 173 -3.82 -7.79 12.83
C PRO A 173 -4.20 -9.27 12.82
N GLY A 174 -3.23 -10.14 13.15
CA GLY A 174 -3.40 -11.59 13.14
C GLY A 174 -3.36 -12.25 11.75
N GLY A 175 -3.30 -11.47 10.66
CA GLY A 175 -3.37 -11.95 9.29
C GLY A 175 -4.80 -12.25 8.85
N GLN A 176 -5.17 -11.79 7.66
CA GLN A 176 -6.50 -11.96 7.09
C GLN A 176 -6.57 -13.10 6.07
N THR A 177 -5.46 -13.52 5.49
CA THR A 177 -5.40 -14.48 4.37
C THR A 177 -4.84 -15.81 4.80
N GLY A 178 -3.72 -15.81 5.54
CA GLY A 178 -2.99 -17.04 5.87
C GLY A 178 -1.91 -17.42 4.87
N ASP A 179 -1.41 -16.51 4.04
CA ASP A 179 -0.51 -16.80 2.91
C ASP A 179 0.49 -15.64 2.64
N ASN A 180 1.18 -15.67 1.50
CA ASN A 180 2.34 -14.84 1.14
C ASN A 180 2.18 -13.31 1.26
N ILE A 181 0.95 -12.81 1.29
CA ILE A 181 0.63 -11.37 1.25
C ILE A 181 0.52 -10.73 2.66
N ASP A 182 0.50 -11.55 3.71
CA ASP A 182 0.37 -11.10 5.10
C ASP A 182 1.36 -11.79 6.06
N ASP A 183 1.57 -11.18 7.23
CA ASP A 183 2.34 -11.70 8.37
C ASP A 183 1.47 -12.60 9.26
N SER A 184 0.61 -13.39 8.64
CA SER A 184 -0.11 -14.46 9.32
C SER A 184 0.84 -15.59 9.74
N TYR A 185 0.31 -16.47 10.59
CA TYR A 185 0.98 -17.73 10.96
C TYR A 185 0.51 -18.89 10.08
N GLY A 186 0.19 -18.63 8.80
CA GLY A 186 -0.39 -19.61 7.87
C GLY A 186 -1.88 -19.88 8.11
N TYR A 187 -2.55 -18.97 8.82
CA TYR A 187 -3.97 -19.05 9.15
C TYR A 187 -4.54 -17.65 9.41
N PRO A 188 -5.78 -17.34 9.01
CA PRO A 188 -6.33 -16.00 9.07
C PRO A 188 -6.92 -15.71 10.47
N TRP A 189 -6.04 -15.57 11.48
CA TRP A 189 -6.42 -15.42 12.88
C TRP A 189 -7.25 -14.18 13.16
N LEU A 190 -7.26 -13.19 12.26
CA LEU A 190 -8.17 -12.05 12.32
C LEU A 190 -9.63 -12.50 12.53
N PHE A 191 -10.07 -13.61 11.94
CA PHE A 191 -11.45 -14.08 12.03
C PHE A 191 -11.75 -14.94 13.26
N GLU A 192 -10.78 -15.18 14.15
CA GLU A 192 -10.99 -15.94 15.39
C GLU A 192 -10.61 -15.17 16.65
N SER A 193 -9.61 -14.31 16.54
CA SER A 193 -9.07 -13.57 17.67
C SER A 193 -9.82 -12.26 17.87
N GLU A 194 -10.65 -12.18 18.92
CA GLU A 194 -11.34 -10.95 19.31
C GLU A 194 -10.37 -9.79 19.55
N ALA A 195 -9.18 -10.07 20.11
CA ALA A 195 -8.14 -9.06 20.29
C ALA A 195 -7.65 -8.49 18.94
N SER A 196 -7.47 -9.35 17.93
CA SER A 196 -7.07 -8.92 16.59
C SER A 196 -8.18 -8.11 15.90
N GLN A 197 -9.44 -8.53 16.04
CA GLN A 197 -10.60 -7.80 15.52
C GLN A 197 -10.76 -6.42 16.16
N GLN A 198 -10.54 -6.32 17.48
CA GLN A 198 -10.58 -5.05 18.19
C GLN A 198 -9.42 -4.14 17.75
N GLN A 199 -8.22 -4.68 17.60
CA GLN A 199 -7.06 -3.92 17.10
C GLN A 199 -7.29 -3.43 15.67
N PHE A 200 -7.86 -4.27 14.80
CA PHE A 200 -8.24 -3.92 13.43
C PHE A 200 -9.22 -2.73 13.40
N CYS A 201 -10.31 -2.79 14.18
CA CYS A 201 -11.27 -1.70 14.29
C CYS A 201 -10.65 -0.42 14.88
N ASN A 202 -9.78 -0.55 15.88
CA ASN A 202 -9.10 0.58 16.52
C ASN A 202 -8.17 1.31 15.56
N ILE A 203 -7.40 0.56 14.76
CA ILE A 203 -6.48 1.15 13.77
C ILE A 203 -7.29 1.86 12.69
N TRP A 204 -8.34 1.25 12.17
CA TRP A 204 -9.21 1.90 11.18
C TRP A 204 -9.87 3.17 11.71
N LYS A 205 -10.38 3.15 12.94
CA LYS A 205 -10.90 4.36 13.60
C LYS A 205 -9.83 5.44 13.77
N LYS A 206 -8.59 5.06 14.10
CA LYS A 206 -7.45 5.99 14.23
C LYS A 206 -7.11 6.65 12.89
N ILE A 207 -7.05 5.86 11.81
CA ILE A 207 -6.83 6.34 10.44
C ILE A 207 -7.96 7.29 10.01
N ALA A 208 -9.20 6.87 10.19
CA ALA A 208 -10.39 7.66 9.85
C ALA A 208 -10.44 9.00 10.62
N THR A 209 -10.12 8.98 11.92
CA THR A 209 -10.04 10.21 12.74
C THR A 209 -9.02 11.19 12.18
N TYR A 210 -7.88 10.69 11.70
CA TYR A 210 -6.80 11.52 11.18
C TYR A 210 -7.15 12.11 9.80
N TYR A 211 -7.77 11.31 8.93
CA TYR A 211 -8.01 11.66 7.53
C TYR A 211 -9.43 12.13 7.20
N LYS A 212 -10.36 12.23 8.16
CA LYS A 212 -11.77 12.60 7.91
C LYS A 212 -12.01 13.87 7.07
N ASN A 213 -11.03 14.77 7.02
CA ASN A 213 -11.07 16.03 6.28
C ASN A 213 -10.14 16.05 5.04
N GLU A 214 -9.67 14.90 4.59
CA GLU A 214 -8.71 14.76 3.49
C GLU A 214 -9.36 14.27 2.18
N PRO A 215 -9.87 15.15 1.30
CA PRO A 215 -10.61 14.75 0.10
C PRO A 215 -9.75 14.12 -1.01
N VAL A 216 -8.41 14.13 -0.88
CA VAL A 216 -7.53 13.37 -1.80
C VAL A 216 -7.72 11.87 -1.61
N ILE A 217 -8.06 11.43 -0.40
CA ILE A 217 -8.38 10.04 -0.15
C ILE A 217 -9.77 9.74 -0.72
N LEU A 218 -9.82 8.81 -1.66
CA LEU A 218 -11.06 8.33 -2.26
C LEU A 218 -11.82 7.44 -1.27
N GLY A 219 -11.10 6.58 -0.57
CA GLY A 219 -11.70 5.65 0.38
C GLY A 219 -10.71 4.73 1.08
N TYR A 220 -11.28 3.91 1.96
CA TYR A 220 -10.60 2.98 2.85
C TYR A 220 -10.93 1.54 2.46
N GLU A 221 -9.96 0.79 1.92
CA GLU A 221 -10.10 -0.64 1.65
C GLU A 221 -9.71 -1.44 2.89
N LEU A 222 -10.73 -2.07 3.50
CA LEU A 222 -10.62 -2.55 4.88
C LEU A 222 -9.62 -3.68 5.06
N ALA A 223 -9.59 -4.65 4.15
CA ALA A 223 -8.66 -5.76 4.20
C ALA A 223 -8.46 -6.35 2.81
N ASN A 224 -7.21 -6.63 2.48
CA ASN A 224 -6.82 -7.27 1.23
C ASN A 224 -7.03 -8.78 1.27
N GLU A 225 -7.77 -9.33 0.31
CA GLU A 225 -7.85 -10.77 0.02
C GLU A 225 -8.11 -11.69 1.25
N PRO A 226 -9.14 -11.41 2.06
CA PRO A 226 -9.41 -12.20 3.26
C PRO A 226 -9.75 -13.66 2.93
N ILE A 227 -9.31 -14.58 3.80
CA ILE A 227 -9.67 -15.99 3.86
C ILE A 227 -9.32 -16.73 2.56
N ALA A 228 -8.12 -17.31 2.50
CA ALA A 228 -7.71 -18.19 1.41
C ALA A 228 -8.62 -19.44 1.25
N PRO A 229 -8.70 -20.05 0.05
CA PRO A 229 -9.66 -21.13 -0.23
C PRO A 229 -9.28 -22.51 0.32
N TYR A 230 -8.21 -22.61 1.12
CA TYR A 230 -7.59 -23.89 1.48
C TYR A 230 -7.92 -24.38 2.90
N PHE A 231 -8.72 -23.64 3.68
CA PHE A 231 -9.03 -23.99 5.07
C PHE A 231 -10.22 -24.95 5.19
N SER A 232 -10.12 -25.94 6.07
CA SER A 232 -11.18 -26.93 6.28
C SER A 232 -12.46 -26.34 6.87
N ASN A 233 -12.36 -25.25 7.63
CA ASN A 233 -13.46 -24.48 8.19
C ASN A 233 -13.76 -23.18 7.41
N MET A 234 -13.41 -23.13 6.12
CA MET A 234 -13.57 -21.95 5.26
C MET A 234 -14.99 -21.35 5.30
N GLU A 235 -16.06 -22.16 5.31
CA GLU A 235 -17.43 -21.65 5.38
C GLU A 235 -17.73 -20.94 6.71
N GLU A 236 -17.15 -21.42 7.82
CA GLU A 236 -17.25 -20.76 9.12
C GLU A 236 -16.51 -19.41 9.10
N LEU A 237 -15.31 -19.38 8.51
CA LEU A 237 -14.53 -18.14 8.34
C LEU A 237 -15.28 -17.14 7.45
N ASN A 238 -15.82 -17.59 6.32
CA ASN A 238 -16.62 -16.79 5.39
C ASN A 238 -17.80 -16.12 6.10
N ALA A 239 -18.51 -16.85 6.98
CA ALA A 239 -19.62 -16.30 7.74
C ALA A 239 -19.21 -15.16 8.72
N LYS A 240 -17.92 -15.02 9.04
CA LYS A 240 -17.38 -13.97 9.93
C LYS A 240 -16.92 -12.72 9.19
N LEU A 241 -16.80 -12.76 7.86
CA LEU A 241 -16.29 -11.64 7.07
C LEU A 241 -17.18 -10.39 7.14
N GLU A 242 -18.45 -10.50 6.73
CA GLU A 242 -19.37 -9.36 6.76
C GLU A 242 -19.57 -8.80 8.19
N PRO A 243 -19.76 -9.63 9.25
CA PRO A 243 -19.80 -9.12 10.62
C PRO A 243 -18.57 -8.31 11.03
N LEU A 244 -17.36 -8.74 10.69
CA LEU A 244 -16.14 -8.00 11.00
C LEU A 244 -16.08 -6.67 10.24
N TYR A 245 -16.42 -6.67 8.95
CA TYR A 245 -16.48 -5.43 8.17
C TYR A 245 -17.52 -4.45 8.71
N LYS A 246 -18.70 -4.91 9.13
CA LYS A 246 -19.70 -4.08 9.81
C LYS A 246 -19.17 -3.46 11.10
N ARG A 247 -18.41 -4.21 11.91
CA ARG A 247 -17.74 -3.69 13.11
C ARG A 247 -16.74 -2.58 12.77
N ALA A 248 -15.89 -2.81 11.78
CA ALA A 248 -14.89 -1.82 11.36
C ALA A 248 -15.53 -0.56 10.75
N VAL A 249 -16.56 -0.71 9.91
CA VAL A 249 -17.36 0.40 9.36
C VAL A 249 -17.98 1.22 10.49
N SER A 250 -18.62 0.57 11.47
CA SER A 250 -19.16 1.27 12.64
C SER A 250 -18.09 2.08 13.36
N ALA A 251 -16.91 1.49 13.59
CA ALA A 251 -15.80 2.17 14.27
C ALA A 251 -15.25 3.36 13.47
N ILE A 252 -15.17 3.25 12.13
CA ILE A 252 -14.81 4.35 11.22
C ILE A 252 -15.85 5.47 11.30
N ARG A 253 -17.14 5.12 11.23
CA ARG A 253 -18.25 6.10 11.21
C ARG A 253 -18.43 6.86 12.53
N GLU A 254 -17.84 6.40 13.63
CA GLU A 254 -17.72 7.20 14.85
C GLU A 254 -16.82 8.43 14.68
N ALA A 255 -15.94 8.44 13.67
CA ALA A 255 -14.98 9.52 13.43
C ALA A 255 -15.13 10.19 12.05
N ASP A 256 -15.53 9.44 11.02
CA ASP A 256 -15.53 9.87 9.62
C ASP A 256 -16.77 9.37 8.87
N THR A 257 -17.63 10.30 8.48
CA THR A 257 -18.87 10.03 7.72
C THR A 257 -18.77 10.39 6.23
N ASN A 258 -17.60 10.84 5.77
CA ASN A 258 -17.37 11.37 4.44
C ASN A 258 -16.84 10.31 3.46
N HIS A 259 -15.83 9.53 3.86
CA HIS A 259 -15.11 8.66 2.94
C HIS A 259 -15.88 7.39 2.57
N ILE A 260 -15.63 6.92 1.35
CA ILE A 260 -16.10 5.62 0.86
C ILE A 260 -15.34 4.50 1.57
N ILE A 261 -16.04 3.43 1.94
CA ILE A 261 -15.43 2.22 2.49
C ILE A 261 -15.46 1.12 1.43
N LEU A 262 -14.29 0.58 1.11
CA LEU A 262 -14.09 -0.48 0.13
C LEU A 262 -14.03 -1.85 0.83
N LEU A 263 -14.84 -2.80 0.36
CA LEU A 263 -14.96 -4.14 0.93
C LEU A 263 -14.48 -5.21 -0.07
N GLY A 264 -13.42 -5.93 0.30
CA GLY A 264 -12.86 -7.04 -0.48
C GLY A 264 -13.60 -8.35 -0.26
N GLY A 265 -13.80 -9.13 -1.33
CA GLY A 265 -14.38 -10.46 -1.23
C GLY A 265 -13.47 -11.46 -0.51
N ALA A 266 -14.03 -12.57 -0.03
CA ALA A 266 -13.22 -13.67 0.45
C ALA A 266 -12.48 -14.35 -0.73
N GLN A 267 -11.49 -15.19 -0.44
CA GLN A 267 -10.76 -15.99 -1.44
C GLN A 267 -10.19 -15.12 -2.57
N TRP A 268 -9.10 -14.40 -2.28
CA TRP A 268 -8.38 -13.55 -3.24
C TRP A 268 -9.27 -12.44 -3.84
N ASN A 269 -10.13 -11.81 -3.01
CA ASN A 269 -11.11 -10.81 -3.45
C ASN A 269 -12.02 -11.30 -4.60
N GLY A 270 -12.23 -12.63 -4.71
CA GLY A 270 -13.00 -13.25 -5.79
C GLY A 270 -14.38 -13.75 -5.37
N ASN A 271 -14.62 -13.99 -4.08
CA ASN A 271 -15.87 -14.54 -3.57
C ASN A 271 -16.68 -13.51 -2.76
N PHE A 272 -17.79 -13.05 -3.35
CA PHE A 272 -18.71 -12.09 -2.74
C PHE A 272 -19.94 -12.74 -2.07
N ARG A 273 -20.05 -14.07 -2.08
CA ARG A 273 -21.15 -14.78 -1.41
C ARG A 273 -21.27 -14.50 0.10
N PRO A 274 -20.18 -14.22 0.84
CA PRO A 274 -20.29 -13.84 2.25
C PRO A 274 -21.10 -12.57 2.50
N PHE A 275 -21.28 -11.70 1.49
CA PHE A 275 -22.04 -10.46 1.64
C PHE A 275 -23.53 -10.67 1.38
N THR A 276 -24.31 -10.48 2.44
CA THR A 276 -25.76 -10.67 2.48
C THR A 276 -26.53 -9.36 2.64
N ASP A 277 -25.90 -8.32 3.19
CA ASP A 277 -26.51 -7.01 3.42
C ASP A 277 -25.55 -5.91 2.98
N SER A 278 -25.97 -5.15 1.97
CA SER A 278 -25.24 -4.00 1.41
C SER A 278 -25.80 -2.65 1.88
N THR A 279 -26.80 -2.66 2.75
CA THR A 279 -27.57 -1.46 3.13
C THR A 279 -27.17 -0.85 4.47
N PHE A 280 -26.19 -1.46 5.15
CA PHE A 280 -25.76 -1.05 6.49
C PHE A 280 -24.91 0.24 6.49
N ASP A 281 -24.41 0.69 5.34
CA ASP A 281 -23.74 1.98 5.15
C ASP A 281 -24.05 2.50 3.73
N ASP A 282 -24.19 3.82 3.59
CA ASP A 282 -24.59 4.46 2.33
C ASP A 282 -23.40 4.78 1.40
N LYS A 283 -22.17 4.52 1.84
CA LYS A 283 -20.92 4.81 1.12
C LYS A 283 -20.03 3.58 1.03
N ILE A 284 -20.61 2.46 0.58
CA ILE A 284 -19.88 1.21 0.32
C ILE A 284 -19.53 1.10 -1.16
N MET A 285 -18.32 0.61 -1.42
CA MET A 285 -17.85 0.15 -2.71
C MET A 285 -17.23 -1.23 -2.55
N TYR A 286 -17.36 -2.11 -3.53
CA TYR A 286 -16.73 -3.43 -3.50
C TYR A 286 -15.47 -3.45 -4.35
N THR A 287 -14.47 -4.21 -3.90
CA THR A 287 -13.21 -4.41 -4.62
C THR A 287 -13.02 -5.89 -4.94
N CYS A 288 -12.59 -6.17 -6.17
CA CYS A 288 -12.37 -7.51 -6.71
C CYS A 288 -10.98 -7.61 -7.32
N HIS A 289 -10.37 -8.79 -7.29
CA HIS A 289 -9.06 -9.03 -7.90
C HIS A 289 -9.13 -10.10 -8.98
N ARG A 290 -8.20 -10.04 -9.94
CA ARG A 290 -8.10 -11.05 -10.98
C ARG A 290 -6.70 -11.17 -11.58
N TYR A 291 -6.07 -12.33 -11.37
CA TYR A 291 -4.82 -12.72 -12.03
C TYR A 291 -5.03 -13.94 -12.94
N GLY A 292 -5.79 -13.76 -14.03
CA GLY A 292 -5.95 -14.81 -15.06
C GLY A 292 -7.35 -14.90 -15.70
N GLY A 293 -7.56 -15.99 -16.46
CA GLY A 293 -8.75 -16.24 -17.25
C GLY A 293 -8.86 -15.38 -18.51
N GLU A 294 -9.94 -15.56 -19.29
CA GLU A 294 -10.15 -14.81 -20.54
C GLU A 294 -10.45 -13.33 -20.29
N ALA A 295 -9.98 -12.46 -21.19
CA ALA A 295 -10.28 -11.03 -21.17
C ALA A 295 -11.66 -10.73 -21.76
N THR A 296 -12.73 -11.28 -21.16
CA THR A 296 -14.10 -11.15 -21.65
C THR A 296 -15.09 -10.83 -20.54
N LYS A 297 -16.23 -10.22 -20.90
CA LYS A 297 -17.34 -9.98 -19.97
C LYS A 297 -17.80 -11.25 -19.26
N ALA A 298 -17.95 -12.35 -20.00
CA ALA A 298 -18.37 -13.64 -19.45
C ALA A 298 -17.44 -14.13 -18.33
N ALA A 299 -16.14 -13.83 -18.44
CA ALA A 299 -15.16 -14.25 -17.46
C ALA A 299 -15.33 -13.55 -16.09
N ILE A 300 -15.92 -12.34 -16.05
CA ILE A 300 -16.22 -11.57 -14.84
C ILE A 300 -17.73 -11.43 -14.57
N GLN A 301 -18.56 -12.28 -15.17
CA GLN A 301 -20.01 -12.12 -15.08
C GLN A 301 -20.51 -12.17 -13.63
N GLU A 302 -19.96 -13.04 -12.78
CA GLU A 302 -20.35 -13.12 -11.37
C GLU A 302 -20.07 -11.82 -10.59
N ILE A 303 -18.98 -11.12 -10.92
CA ILE A 303 -18.62 -9.82 -10.33
C ILE A 303 -19.63 -8.76 -10.77
N ILE A 304 -19.98 -8.76 -12.06
CA ILE A 304 -20.97 -7.85 -12.65
C ILE A 304 -22.34 -8.08 -12.02
N ASP A 305 -22.79 -9.34 -11.94
CA ASP A 305 -24.08 -9.73 -11.38
C ASP A 305 -24.18 -9.35 -9.91
N PHE A 306 -23.10 -9.56 -9.14
CA PHE A 306 -23.05 -9.14 -7.75
C PHE A 306 -23.21 -7.61 -7.63
N ARG A 307 -22.43 -6.85 -8.39
CA ARG A 307 -22.47 -5.37 -8.41
C ARG A 307 -23.85 -4.83 -8.80
N ASP A 308 -24.47 -5.42 -9.82
CA ASP A 308 -25.80 -5.01 -10.28
C ASP A 308 -26.88 -5.37 -9.24
N ARG A 309 -26.75 -6.51 -8.55
CA ARG A 309 -27.66 -6.95 -7.49
C ARG A 309 -27.64 -6.02 -6.27
N VAL A 310 -26.45 -5.58 -5.84
CA VAL A 310 -26.32 -4.67 -4.68
C VAL A 310 -26.45 -3.19 -5.06
N ASN A 311 -26.36 -2.86 -6.35
CA ASN A 311 -26.45 -1.50 -6.90
C ASN A 311 -25.47 -0.51 -6.24
N LEU A 312 -24.23 -0.96 -6.03
CA LEU A 312 -23.11 -0.18 -5.49
C LEU A 312 -21.89 -0.28 -6.42
N PRO A 313 -20.89 0.62 -6.35
CA PRO A 313 -19.74 0.56 -7.25
C PRO A 313 -18.89 -0.70 -7.05
N MET A 314 -18.27 -1.16 -8.15
CA MET A 314 -17.30 -2.25 -8.16
C MET A 314 -16.02 -1.80 -8.85
N TYR A 315 -14.90 -2.27 -8.32
CA TYR A 315 -13.56 -1.89 -8.75
C TYR A 315 -12.62 -3.08 -8.76
N MET A 316 -11.77 -3.14 -9.78
CA MET A 316 -10.72 -4.14 -9.90
C MET A 316 -9.46 -3.62 -9.19
N GLY A 317 -9.34 -3.90 -7.89
CA GLY A 317 -8.22 -3.44 -7.05
C GLY A 317 -6.87 -4.00 -7.46
N GLU A 318 -6.88 -5.22 -8.00
CA GLU A 318 -5.66 -5.84 -8.49
C GLU A 318 -5.88 -6.67 -9.74
N ILE A 319 -4.94 -6.50 -10.66
CA ILE A 319 -4.86 -7.19 -11.93
C ILE A 319 -3.47 -7.04 -12.52
N GLY A 320 -2.96 -8.05 -13.20
CA GLY A 320 -1.68 -7.95 -13.89
C GLY A 320 -1.16 -9.27 -14.43
N HIS A 321 0.15 -9.31 -14.64
CA HIS A 321 0.92 -10.51 -15.00
C HIS A 321 0.36 -11.31 -16.17
N ASN A 322 0.00 -10.61 -17.25
CA ASN A 322 -0.49 -11.22 -18.48
C ASN A 322 0.09 -10.49 -19.71
N THR A 323 -0.23 -10.96 -20.90
CA THR A 323 0.24 -10.37 -22.16
C THR A 323 -0.33 -8.95 -22.36
N ALA A 324 0.40 -8.09 -23.06
CA ALA A 324 -0.05 -6.73 -23.38
C ALA A 324 -1.40 -6.72 -24.13
N ALA A 325 -1.61 -7.67 -25.06
CA ALA A 325 -2.87 -7.81 -25.77
C ALA A 325 -4.04 -8.13 -24.83
N TRP A 326 -3.82 -9.05 -23.88
CA TRP A 326 -4.83 -9.41 -22.88
C TRP A 326 -5.15 -8.23 -21.96
N GLN A 327 -4.14 -7.53 -21.44
CA GLN A 327 -4.31 -6.38 -20.55
C GLN A 327 -5.14 -5.29 -21.23
N ASN A 328 -4.82 -4.98 -22.49
CA ASN A 328 -5.54 -3.98 -23.25
C ASN A 328 -7.00 -4.38 -23.50
N ALA A 329 -7.25 -5.61 -23.94
CA ALA A 329 -8.60 -6.13 -24.13
C ALA A 329 -9.41 -6.05 -22.83
N PHE A 330 -8.79 -6.40 -21.70
CA PHE A 330 -9.49 -6.42 -20.42
C PHE A 330 -9.76 -5.02 -19.85
N CYS A 331 -8.88 -4.04 -20.08
CA CYS A 331 -9.21 -2.63 -19.80
C CYS A 331 -10.48 -2.18 -20.53
N HIS A 332 -10.67 -2.59 -21.80
CA HIS A 332 -11.90 -2.27 -22.53
C HIS A 332 -13.12 -2.97 -21.92
N VAL A 333 -13.02 -4.27 -21.61
CA VAL A 333 -14.09 -5.02 -20.95
C VAL A 333 -14.50 -4.37 -19.63
N MET A 334 -13.53 -4.03 -18.79
CA MET A 334 -13.79 -3.37 -17.50
C MET A 334 -14.45 -1.99 -17.70
N GLN A 335 -13.97 -1.20 -18.66
CA GLN A 335 -14.55 0.11 -18.98
C GLN A 335 -15.99 0.02 -19.49
N GLU A 336 -16.28 -0.90 -20.41
CA GLU A 336 -17.63 -1.15 -20.94
C GLU A 336 -18.62 -1.62 -19.86
N ASN A 337 -18.12 -2.25 -18.80
CA ASN A 337 -18.93 -2.75 -17.69
C ASN A 337 -18.82 -1.88 -16.43
N ASN A 338 -18.36 -0.63 -16.55
CA ASN A 338 -18.29 0.33 -15.44
C ASN A 338 -17.49 -0.16 -14.23
N ILE A 339 -16.34 -0.79 -14.46
CA ILE A 339 -15.42 -1.27 -13.42
C ILE A 339 -14.09 -0.57 -13.60
N GLY A 340 -13.72 0.33 -12.69
CA GLY A 340 -12.38 0.93 -12.67
C GLY A 340 -11.30 -0.09 -12.30
N TRP A 341 -10.02 0.25 -12.47
CA TRP A 341 -8.91 -0.66 -12.18
C TRP A 341 -7.66 0.00 -11.62
N THR A 342 -6.90 -0.76 -10.84
CA THR A 342 -5.47 -0.53 -10.60
C THR A 342 -4.65 -1.76 -10.90
N PHE A 343 -3.64 -1.61 -11.77
CA PHE A 343 -2.75 -2.72 -12.11
C PHE A 343 -1.68 -2.94 -11.05
N TRP A 344 -1.37 -4.21 -10.80
CA TRP A 344 -0.36 -4.63 -9.85
C TRP A 344 0.93 -5.10 -10.56
N PRO A 345 2.12 -4.69 -10.08
CA PRO A 345 2.41 -3.52 -9.24
C PRO A 345 2.93 -2.33 -10.06
N TYR A 346 3.09 -1.18 -9.41
CA TYR A 346 3.78 -0.02 -9.98
C TYR A 346 5.25 -0.34 -10.29
N LYS A 347 5.97 -0.93 -9.32
CA LYS A 347 7.40 -1.12 -9.39
C LYS A 347 7.82 -2.41 -8.70
N LYS A 348 8.69 -3.18 -9.35
CA LYS A 348 9.34 -4.40 -8.81
C LYS A 348 10.61 -4.72 -9.61
N ILE A 349 11.36 -5.75 -9.19
CA ILE A 349 12.46 -6.27 -10.01
C ILE A 349 11.97 -6.76 -11.38
N ASP A 350 12.82 -6.55 -12.39
CA ASP A 350 12.61 -6.95 -13.79
C ASP A 350 11.45 -6.22 -14.49
N ASP A 351 10.41 -6.92 -14.95
CA ASP A 351 9.37 -6.38 -15.83
C ASP A 351 7.94 -6.56 -15.27
N SER A 352 6.92 -6.52 -16.13
CA SER A 352 5.50 -6.70 -15.76
C SER A 352 5.01 -5.72 -14.68
N SER A 353 5.47 -4.47 -14.75
CA SER A 353 5.11 -3.33 -13.89
C SER A 353 5.33 -2.03 -14.66
N PHE A 354 5.03 -0.86 -14.09
CA PHE A 354 5.31 0.42 -14.77
C PHE A 354 6.82 0.68 -14.84
N ALA A 355 7.53 0.38 -13.75
CA ALA A 355 8.96 0.64 -13.59
C ALA A 355 9.68 -0.62 -13.11
N GLY A 356 10.59 -1.11 -13.95
CA GLY A 356 11.44 -2.26 -13.67
C GLY A 356 12.71 -1.89 -12.91
N ILE A 357 12.98 -2.55 -11.79
CA ILE A 357 14.23 -2.39 -11.04
C ILE A 357 15.27 -3.34 -11.60
N LYS A 358 16.45 -2.82 -11.95
CA LYS A 358 17.58 -3.64 -12.32
C LYS A 358 18.14 -4.35 -11.09
N ALA A 359 18.25 -5.68 -11.16
CA ALA A 359 18.89 -6.47 -10.12
C ALA A 359 20.33 -5.96 -9.84
N PRO A 360 20.68 -5.74 -8.56
CA PRO A 360 22.05 -5.41 -8.15
C PRO A 360 23.10 -6.44 -8.57
N LYS A 361 24.37 -6.04 -8.51
CA LYS A 361 25.45 -7.01 -8.59
C LYS A 361 25.35 -7.99 -7.39
N ASN A 362 25.57 -9.28 -7.65
CA ASN A 362 25.49 -10.36 -6.66
C ASN A 362 24.08 -10.60 -6.07
N TRP A 363 23.01 -10.09 -6.69
CA TRP A 363 21.64 -10.31 -6.21
C TRP A 363 21.25 -11.80 -6.21
N ASP A 364 21.85 -12.60 -7.09
CA ASP A 364 21.74 -14.06 -7.13
C ASP A 364 22.10 -14.71 -5.77
N ARG A 365 23.03 -14.11 -5.01
CA ARG A 365 23.41 -14.60 -3.68
C ARG A 365 22.37 -14.26 -2.62
N ILE A 366 21.69 -13.12 -2.76
CA ILE A 366 20.57 -12.73 -1.88
C ILE A 366 19.41 -13.70 -2.10
N ILE A 367 19.09 -13.99 -3.38
CA ILE A 367 18.09 -15.00 -3.75
C ILE A 367 18.51 -16.38 -3.22
N ALA A 368 19.76 -16.80 -3.41
CA ALA A 368 20.21 -18.10 -2.90
C ALA A 368 20.01 -18.23 -1.38
N PHE A 369 20.26 -17.17 -0.62
CA PHE A 369 20.03 -17.13 0.83
C PHE A 369 18.52 -17.05 1.18
N SER A 370 17.71 -16.33 0.41
CA SER A 370 16.26 -16.27 0.61
C SER A 370 15.57 -17.62 0.41
N GLU A 371 16.14 -18.49 -0.40
CA GLU A 371 15.60 -19.82 -0.69
C GLU A 371 16.23 -20.95 0.16
N ALA A 372 17.26 -20.64 0.94
CA ALA A 372 17.99 -21.60 1.77
C ALA A 372 17.18 -22.10 2.98
N PRO A 373 17.45 -23.34 3.46
CA PRO A 373 16.92 -23.82 4.73
C PRO A 373 17.35 -22.91 5.89
N ARG A 374 16.43 -22.68 6.83
CA ARG A 374 16.66 -21.85 8.03
C ARG A 374 16.01 -22.42 9.30
N SER A 375 15.76 -23.73 9.31
CA SER A 375 15.12 -24.41 10.45
C SER A 375 16.08 -24.54 11.64
N THR A 376 17.38 -24.51 11.38
CA THR A 376 18.42 -24.52 12.43
C THR A 376 19.42 -23.37 12.25
N TYR A 377 20.03 -22.93 13.34
CA TYR A 377 21.11 -21.95 13.27
C TYR A 377 22.33 -22.43 12.47
N GLN A 378 22.55 -23.75 12.37
CA GLN A 378 23.62 -24.29 11.54
C GLN A 378 23.34 -24.05 10.05
N GLU A 379 22.14 -24.36 9.58
CA GLU A 379 21.73 -24.13 8.18
C GLU A 379 21.85 -22.64 7.79
N ILE A 380 21.45 -21.74 8.69
CA ILE A 380 21.60 -20.29 8.49
C ILE A 380 23.10 -19.91 8.35
N ARG A 381 23.96 -20.41 9.23
CA ARG A 381 25.40 -20.09 9.20
C ARG A 381 26.10 -20.63 7.96
N GLU A 382 25.73 -21.83 7.51
CA GLU A 382 26.37 -22.50 6.38
C GLU A 382 25.99 -21.88 5.03
N THR A 383 24.81 -21.25 4.94
CA THR A 383 24.30 -20.66 3.70
C THR A 383 24.50 -19.14 3.62
N ARG A 384 24.88 -18.48 4.73
CA ARG A 384 25.07 -17.03 4.79
C ARG A 384 26.13 -16.57 3.77
N PRO A 385 25.78 -15.61 2.88
CA PRO A 385 26.75 -15.04 1.95
C PRO A 385 27.78 -14.16 2.67
N ASN A 386 28.82 -13.72 1.94
CA ASN A 386 29.70 -12.67 2.44
C ASN A 386 28.86 -11.43 2.81
N GLN A 387 28.93 -11.02 4.07
CA GLN A 387 28.02 -9.99 4.61
C GLN A 387 28.28 -8.61 4.01
N GLU A 388 29.52 -8.25 3.69
CA GLU A 388 29.84 -6.95 3.10
C GLU A 388 29.35 -6.86 1.66
N GLU A 389 29.47 -7.94 0.88
CA GLU A 389 28.89 -8.01 -0.46
C GLU A 389 27.36 -8.01 -0.42
N ALA A 390 26.74 -8.66 0.57
CA ALA A 390 25.29 -8.65 0.73
C ALA A 390 24.76 -7.26 1.10
N LYS A 391 25.41 -6.57 2.05
CA LYS A 391 25.09 -5.18 2.39
C LYS A 391 25.22 -4.26 1.18
N ALA A 392 26.30 -4.39 0.40
CA ALA A 392 26.48 -3.60 -0.81
C ALA A 392 25.36 -3.85 -1.84
N ALA A 393 24.95 -5.10 -2.04
CA ALA A 393 23.85 -5.45 -2.95
C ALA A 393 22.50 -4.86 -2.48
N LEU A 394 22.23 -4.87 -1.17
CA LEU A 394 21.02 -4.26 -0.60
C LEU A 394 20.99 -2.74 -0.77
N MET A 395 22.13 -2.05 -0.59
CA MET A 395 22.20 -0.61 -0.83
C MET A 395 22.12 -0.26 -2.31
N GLU A 396 22.72 -1.06 -3.18
CA GLU A 396 22.57 -0.92 -4.63
C GLU A 396 21.12 -1.16 -5.06
N PHE A 397 20.38 -2.08 -4.42
CA PHE A 397 18.95 -2.27 -4.67
C PHE A 397 18.15 -0.99 -4.39
N ILE A 398 18.44 -0.32 -3.27
CA ILE A 398 17.78 0.95 -2.93
C ILE A 398 18.06 2.00 -4.00
N GLU A 399 19.32 2.14 -4.43
CA GLU A 399 19.68 3.09 -5.49
C GLU A 399 18.99 2.75 -6.81
N ASN A 400 19.02 1.49 -7.24
CA ASN A 400 18.39 1.02 -8.47
C ASN A 400 16.86 1.18 -8.43
N SER A 401 16.25 1.19 -7.23
CA SER A 401 14.81 1.36 -7.06
C SER A 401 14.33 2.80 -7.24
N ARG A 402 15.22 3.79 -7.25
CA ARG A 402 14.85 5.18 -7.55
C ARG A 402 14.39 5.29 -8.99
N LEU A 403 13.33 6.07 -9.25
CA LEU A 403 12.68 6.15 -10.56
C LEU A 403 13.66 6.41 -11.70
N GLN A 404 14.61 7.35 -11.52
CA GLN A 404 15.59 7.71 -12.54
C GLN A 404 16.54 6.57 -12.95
N ASN A 405 16.66 5.54 -12.11
CA ASN A 405 17.48 4.36 -12.34
C ASN A 405 16.65 3.14 -12.78
N CYS A 406 15.32 3.25 -12.77
CA CYS A 406 14.41 2.20 -13.22
C CYS A 406 14.30 2.17 -14.75
N ILE A 407 13.95 0.99 -15.26
CA ILE A 407 13.63 0.78 -16.68
C ILE A 407 12.12 0.99 -16.85
N ILE A 408 11.73 2.06 -17.54
CA ILE A 408 10.32 2.35 -17.80
C ILE A 408 9.75 1.38 -18.84
N GLN A 409 8.69 0.66 -18.46
CA GLN A 409 8.06 -0.37 -19.28
C GLN A 409 6.94 0.22 -20.15
N ASN A 410 7.32 0.98 -21.18
CA ASN A 410 6.37 1.72 -22.01
C ASN A 410 5.31 0.86 -22.72
N GLU A 411 5.65 -0.38 -23.12
CA GLU A 411 4.67 -1.30 -23.70
C GLU A 411 3.63 -1.74 -22.66
N TYR A 412 4.06 -2.05 -21.45
CA TYR A 412 3.17 -2.36 -20.33
C TYR A 412 2.26 -1.17 -20.04
N ILE A 413 2.79 0.05 -19.91
CA ILE A 413 1.95 1.24 -19.63
C ILE A 413 0.89 1.46 -20.71
N ARG A 414 1.26 1.32 -22.00
CA ARG A 414 0.29 1.44 -23.11
C ARG A 414 -0.78 0.36 -23.09
N SER A 415 -0.42 -0.86 -22.71
CA SER A 415 -1.39 -1.96 -22.65
C SER A 415 -2.52 -1.67 -21.65
N LEU A 416 -2.24 -0.91 -20.59
CA LEU A 416 -3.23 -0.52 -19.56
C LEU A 416 -4.18 0.62 -19.99
N SER A 417 -4.17 0.99 -21.27
CA SER A 417 -4.88 2.16 -21.80
C SER A 417 -4.44 3.48 -21.15
N LEU A 418 -3.14 3.56 -20.79
CA LEU A 418 -2.46 4.76 -20.29
C LEU A 418 -1.46 5.29 -21.33
N LYS A 419 -0.99 6.51 -21.13
CA LYS A 419 0.00 7.18 -21.98
C LYS A 419 1.41 6.79 -21.53
N ALA A 420 2.19 6.22 -22.43
CA ALA A 420 3.64 6.10 -22.24
C ALA A 420 4.32 7.47 -22.47
N GLN A 421 5.47 7.67 -21.83
CA GLN A 421 6.32 8.84 -22.02
C GLN A 421 7.17 8.74 -23.29
#